data_AF-A0A5P1E684-F1
#
_entry.id   AF-A0A5P1E684-F1
#
_cell.length_a   1.000
_cell.length_b   1.000
_cell.length_c   1.000
_cell.angle_alpha   90.00
_cell.angle_beta   90.00
_cell.angle_gamma   90.00
#
_symmetry.space_group_name_H-M   'P 1'
#
loop_
_entity.id
_entity.type
_entity.pdbx_description
1 polymer ?
#
loop_
_entity_poly.entity_id
_entity_poly.type
_entity_poly.pdbx_seq_one_letter_code
_entity_poly.pdbx_strand_id
1 'polypeptide(L)'
;MIPFAVRHLYAELPQRLNSRAETVDRLYELLDFVRARVREGSEESECWRRREVFVLSSICCNHFAHKEFDVCFSLIREVLDSDPTDPVLISKLGYIQLQTGDLDGAKASFLRVEGLKKGESVEFENLIGRNKALEFVVAKDYVSAVREYEKCIERDPGDVIALNNKALCLMYLRDLSDSIKLLEGALERVPTAAVNETVVVNLCSMYELAYVNHGEIKKSLSNWIARVAPDDFDSSCTRI
;
A
#
# COMPACT_ATOMS: atom_id res chain seq x y z
N MET A 1 -14.05 -11.21 -29.07
CA MET A 1 -13.65 -10.04 -28.26
C MET A 1 -12.53 -10.46 -27.31
N ILE A 2 -11.44 -9.70 -27.22
CA ILE A 2 -10.42 -9.95 -26.18
C ILE A 2 -11.02 -9.55 -24.81
N PRO A 3 -10.90 -10.36 -23.75
CA PRO A 3 -11.35 -9.99 -22.41
C PRO A 3 -10.60 -8.79 -21.83
N PHE A 4 -11.22 -8.01 -20.95
CA PHE A 4 -10.55 -6.87 -20.28
C PHE A 4 -9.31 -7.31 -19.48
N ALA A 5 -9.42 -8.40 -18.71
CA ALA A 5 -8.32 -8.93 -17.92
C ALA A 5 -7.07 -9.24 -18.76
N VAL A 6 -7.25 -9.78 -19.99
CA VAL A 6 -6.13 -10.07 -20.90
C VAL A 6 -5.45 -8.78 -21.39
N ARG A 7 -6.22 -7.71 -21.63
CA ARG A 7 -5.63 -6.40 -22.01
C ARG A 7 -4.84 -5.78 -20.87
N HIS A 8 -5.36 -5.86 -19.65
CA HIS A 8 -4.69 -5.36 -18.46
C HIS A 8 -3.40 -6.13 -18.17
N LEU A 9 -3.43 -7.47 -18.23
CA LEU A 9 -2.22 -8.29 -18.13
C LEU A 9 -1.19 -7.95 -19.20
N TYR A 10 -1.62 -7.72 -20.44
CA TYR A 10 -0.72 -7.29 -21.52
C TYR A 10 -0.06 -5.93 -21.23
N ALA A 11 -0.78 -5.00 -20.58
CA ALA A 11 -0.23 -3.70 -20.20
C ALA A 11 0.78 -3.81 -19.04
N GLU A 12 0.54 -4.68 -18.05
CA GLU A 12 1.41 -4.83 -16.89
C GLU A 12 2.64 -5.71 -17.11
N LEU A 13 2.57 -6.67 -18.03
CA LEU A 13 3.64 -7.65 -18.25
C LEU A 13 5.05 -7.03 -18.44
N PRO A 14 5.24 -5.94 -19.22
CA PRO A 14 6.56 -5.35 -19.41
C PRO A 14 7.24 -4.90 -18.11
N GLN A 15 6.48 -4.47 -17.10
CA GLN A 15 7.01 -4.06 -15.80
C GLN A 15 7.72 -5.22 -15.08
N ARG A 16 7.21 -6.45 -15.23
CA ARG A 16 7.86 -7.66 -14.70
C ARG A 16 9.17 -8.01 -15.42
N LEU A 17 9.37 -7.47 -16.62
CA LEU A 17 10.59 -7.60 -17.42
C LEU A 17 11.49 -6.36 -17.29
N ASN A 18 11.25 -5.49 -16.31
CA ASN A 18 11.94 -4.21 -16.10
C ASN A 18 11.76 -3.18 -17.23
N SER A 19 10.76 -3.37 -18.10
CA SER A 19 10.40 -2.44 -19.18
C SER A 19 9.29 -1.48 -18.73
N ARG A 20 9.64 -0.57 -17.80
CA ARG A 20 8.67 0.36 -17.21
C ARG A 20 7.99 1.26 -18.26
N ALA A 21 8.76 1.88 -19.14
CA ALA A 21 8.24 2.84 -20.13
C ALA A 21 7.12 2.21 -20.97
N GLU A 22 7.35 0.99 -21.45
CA GLU A 22 6.38 0.23 -22.21
C GLU A 22 5.11 -0.10 -21.40
N THR A 23 5.24 -0.41 -20.10
CA THR A 23 4.06 -0.60 -19.23
C THR A 23 3.25 0.68 -19.09
N VAL A 24 3.91 1.82 -18.84
CA VAL A 24 3.22 3.10 -18.69
C VAL A 24 2.48 3.44 -19.98
N ASP A 25 3.13 3.34 -21.14
CA ASP A 25 2.52 3.58 -22.45
C ASP A 25 1.29 2.70 -22.66
N ARG A 26 1.42 1.37 -22.46
CA ARG A 26 0.31 0.43 -22.63
C ARG A 26 -0.84 0.65 -21.64
N LEU A 27 -0.55 1.09 -20.41
CA LEU A 27 -1.58 1.41 -19.43
C LEU A 27 -2.37 2.67 -19.84
N TYR A 28 -1.70 3.70 -20.37
CA TYR A 28 -2.38 4.89 -20.91
C TYR A 28 -3.17 4.57 -22.18
N GLU A 29 -2.65 3.74 -23.08
CA GLU A 29 -3.42 3.24 -24.24
C GLU A 29 -4.67 2.45 -23.81
N LEU A 30 -4.55 1.62 -22.78
CA LEU A 30 -5.69 0.90 -22.20
C LEU A 30 -6.70 1.86 -21.56
N LEU A 31 -6.23 2.91 -20.88
CA LEU A 31 -7.10 3.94 -20.30
C LEU A 31 -7.89 4.66 -21.39
N ASP A 32 -7.25 5.06 -22.49
CA ASP A 32 -7.90 5.71 -23.63
C ASP A 32 -8.95 4.80 -24.27
N PHE A 33 -8.64 3.50 -24.41
CA PHE A 33 -9.59 2.51 -24.88
C PHE A 33 -10.81 2.40 -23.95
N VAL A 34 -10.59 2.32 -22.64
CA VAL A 34 -11.69 2.24 -21.65
C VAL A 34 -12.54 3.51 -21.68
N ARG A 35 -11.92 4.69 -21.71
CA ARG A 35 -12.63 5.98 -21.82
C ARG A 35 -13.44 6.12 -23.09
N ALA A 36 -12.96 5.59 -24.22
CA ALA A 36 -13.75 5.53 -25.45
C ALA A 36 -15.04 4.71 -25.23
N ARG A 37 -14.95 3.55 -24.57
CA ARG A 37 -16.12 2.71 -24.24
C ARG A 37 -17.09 3.37 -23.26
N VAL A 38 -16.57 4.09 -22.27
CA VAL A 38 -17.41 4.88 -21.34
C VAL A 38 -18.21 5.94 -22.10
N ARG A 39 -17.57 6.64 -23.06
CA ARG A 39 -18.21 7.68 -23.90
C ARG A 39 -19.24 7.13 -24.87
N GLU A 40 -19.06 5.91 -25.37
CA GLU A 40 -20.01 5.25 -26.29
C GLU A 40 -21.37 4.93 -25.64
N GLY A 41 -21.50 4.99 -24.31
CA GLY A 41 -22.79 5.02 -23.61
C GLY A 41 -23.64 3.75 -23.75
N SER A 42 -23.03 2.55 -23.70
CA SER A 42 -23.75 1.26 -23.77
C SER A 42 -24.41 0.85 -22.43
N GLU A 43 -25.23 -0.21 -22.46
CA GLU A 43 -25.85 -0.84 -21.27
C GLU A 43 -24.81 -1.27 -20.20
N GLU A 44 -23.53 -1.37 -20.56
CA GLU A 44 -22.41 -1.71 -19.66
C GLU A 44 -21.65 -0.49 -19.10
N SER A 45 -22.19 0.73 -19.22
CA SER A 45 -21.46 1.97 -18.87
C SER A 45 -20.88 1.95 -17.44
N GLU A 46 -21.59 1.40 -16.46
CA GLU A 46 -21.09 1.29 -15.08
C GLU A 46 -19.89 0.33 -14.97
N CYS A 47 -19.92 -0.80 -15.69
CA CYS A 47 -18.81 -1.76 -15.73
C CYS A 47 -17.55 -1.11 -16.32
N TRP A 48 -17.70 -0.32 -17.39
CA TRP A 48 -16.59 0.42 -17.99
C TRP A 48 -16.05 1.52 -17.08
N ARG A 49 -16.89 2.21 -16.30
CA ARG A 49 -16.43 3.16 -15.26
C ARG A 49 -15.63 2.47 -14.15
N ARG A 50 -16.07 1.30 -13.68
CA ARG A 50 -15.28 0.52 -12.69
C ARG A 50 -13.92 0.10 -13.26
N ARG A 51 -13.87 -0.28 -14.54
CA ARG A 51 -12.63 -0.59 -15.25
C ARG A 51 -11.74 0.65 -15.40
N GLU A 52 -12.31 1.82 -15.64
CA GLU A 52 -11.58 3.09 -15.72
C GLU A 52 -10.87 3.40 -14.40
N VAL A 53 -11.61 3.37 -13.28
CA VAL A 53 -11.06 3.55 -11.94
C VAL A 53 -9.94 2.55 -11.63
N PHE A 54 -10.11 1.29 -12.06
CA PHE A 54 -9.10 0.26 -11.89
C PHE A 54 -7.81 0.54 -12.68
N VAL A 55 -7.92 0.94 -13.95
CA VAL A 55 -6.75 1.30 -14.77
C VAL A 55 -6.07 2.56 -14.23
N LEU A 56 -6.83 3.59 -13.87
CA LEU A 56 -6.30 4.81 -13.22
C LEU A 56 -5.56 4.48 -11.93
N SER A 57 -6.10 3.58 -11.10
CA SER A 57 -5.45 3.12 -9.87
C SER A 57 -4.13 2.40 -10.18
N SER A 58 -4.08 1.58 -11.22
CA SER A 58 -2.87 0.86 -11.66
C SER A 58 -1.78 1.84 -12.13
N ILE A 59 -2.16 2.83 -12.94
CA ILE A 59 -1.27 3.92 -13.39
C ILE A 59 -0.76 4.72 -12.19
N CYS A 60 -1.65 5.09 -11.27
CA CYS A 60 -1.30 5.82 -10.05
C CYS A 60 -0.30 5.04 -9.18
N CYS A 61 -0.49 3.73 -9.02
CA CYS A 61 0.44 2.86 -8.30
C CYS A 61 1.83 2.83 -8.97
N ASN A 62 1.88 2.77 -10.31
CA ASN A 62 3.16 2.80 -11.04
C ASN A 62 3.91 4.12 -10.80
N HIS A 63 3.25 5.27 -11.02
CA HIS A 63 3.85 6.57 -10.73
C HIS A 63 4.27 6.72 -9.26
N PHE A 64 3.47 6.19 -8.32
CA PHE A 64 3.75 6.25 -6.90
C PHE A 64 5.03 5.48 -6.54
N ALA A 65 5.20 4.26 -7.07
CA ALA A 65 6.39 3.45 -6.88
C ALA A 65 7.66 4.17 -7.38
N HIS A 66 7.53 5.02 -8.39
CA HIS A 66 8.60 5.83 -8.96
C HIS A 66 8.71 7.25 -8.40
N LYS A 67 7.95 7.57 -7.34
CA LYS A 67 7.97 8.87 -6.64
C LYS A 67 7.54 10.06 -7.51
N GLU A 68 6.76 9.81 -8.54
CA GLU A 68 6.20 10.83 -9.45
C GLU A 68 4.89 11.38 -8.86
N PHE A 69 5.00 12.03 -7.69
CA PHE A 69 3.84 12.37 -6.85
C PHE A 69 2.90 13.41 -7.47
N ASP A 70 3.39 14.30 -8.32
CA ASP A 70 2.55 15.31 -9.00
C ASP A 70 1.51 14.62 -9.90
N VAL A 71 1.94 13.60 -10.64
CA VAL A 71 1.06 12.81 -11.51
C VAL A 71 0.10 11.99 -10.66
N CYS A 72 0.58 11.34 -9.58
CA CYS A 72 -0.29 10.63 -8.63
C CYS A 72 -1.38 11.54 -8.06
N PHE A 73 -1.03 12.78 -7.70
CA PHE A 73 -1.97 13.76 -7.17
C PHE A 73 -3.05 14.14 -8.19
N SER A 74 -2.69 14.32 -9.47
CA SER A 74 -3.69 14.56 -10.52
C SER A 74 -4.61 13.35 -10.73
N LEU A 75 -4.06 12.15 -10.80
CA LEU A 75 -4.82 10.92 -11.07
C LEU A 75 -5.77 10.58 -9.93
N ILE A 76 -5.31 10.69 -8.67
CA ILE A 76 -6.15 10.37 -7.53
C ILE A 76 -7.30 11.37 -7.36
N ARG A 77 -7.08 12.65 -7.70
CA ARG A 77 -8.14 13.65 -7.73
C ARG A 77 -9.17 13.35 -8.79
N GLU A 78 -8.74 12.91 -9.98
CA GLU A 78 -9.65 12.49 -11.04
C GLU A 78 -10.55 11.32 -10.61
N VAL A 79 -9.97 10.32 -9.93
CA VAL A 79 -10.75 9.20 -9.38
C VAL A 79 -11.71 9.67 -8.29
N LEU A 80 -11.28 10.58 -7.41
CA LEU A 80 -12.10 11.15 -6.34
C LEU A 80 -13.22 12.07 -6.86
N ASP A 81 -13.08 12.68 -8.03
CA ASP A 81 -14.18 13.43 -8.65
C ASP A 81 -15.34 12.51 -9.03
N SER A 82 -15.06 11.23 -9.30
CA SER A 82 -16.05 10.20 -9.60
C SER A 82 -16.67 9.56 -8.35
N ASP A 83 -15.87 9.28 -7.31
CA ASP A 83 -16.35 8.87 -5.98
C ASP A 83 -15.75 9.75 -4.88
N PRO A 84 -16.39 10.88 -4.56
CA PRO A 84 -15.90 11.80 -3.54
C PRO A 84 -16.00 11.27 -2.11
N THR A 85 -16.56 10.08 -1.90
CA THR A 85 -16.90 9.57 -0.56
C THR A 85 -16.17 8.29 -0.19
N ASP A 86 -15.24 7.83 -1.03
CA ASP A 86 -14.40 6.69 -0.70
C ASP A 86 -13.33 7.08 0.33
N PRO A 87 -13.44 6.62 1.59
CA PRO A 87 -12.46 6.96 2.63
C PRO A 87 -11.06 6.42 2.32
N VAL A 88 -10.96 5.32 1.58
CA VAL A 88 -9.66 4.72 1.22
C VAL A 88 -8.93 5.62 0.23
N LEU A 89 -9.62 6.11 -0.81
CA LEU A 89 -9.03 7.03 -1.78
C LEU A 89 -8.66 8.38 -1.15
N ILE A 90 -9.48 8.91 -0.24
CA ILE A 90 -9.15 10.14 0.48
C ILE A 90 -7.93 9.93 1.39
N SER A 91 -7.82 8.77 2.06
CA SER A 91 -6.64 8.44 2.86
C SER A 91 -5.38 8.32 2.01
N LYS A 92 -5.49 7.70 0.82
CA LYS A 92 -4.38 7.62 -0.15
C LYS A 92 -3.97 9.01 -0.66
N LEU A 93 -4.91 9.93 -0.87
CA LEU A 93 -4.61 11.32 -1.21
C LEU A 93 -3.81 11.99 -0.07
N GLY A 94 -4.26 11.83 1.18
CA GLY A 94 -3.53 12.32 2.34
C GLY A 94 -2.11 11.76 2.42
N TYR A 95 -1.93 10.47 2.11
CA TYR A 95 -0.61 9.85 2.05
C TYR A 95 0.29 10.45 0.95
N ILE A 96 -0.24 10.69 -0.25
CA ILE A 96 0.52 11.37 -1.33
C ILE A 96 0.93 12.78 -0.90
N GLN A 97 0.03 13.52 -0.24
CA GLN A 97 0.31 14.86 0.28
C GLN A 97 1.42 14.84 1.36
N LEU A 98 1.45 13.82 2.22
CA LEU A 98 2.57 13.64 3.16
C LEU A 98 3.91 13.44 2.43
N GLN A 99 3.93 12.67 1.33
CA GLN A 99 5.15 12.43 0.55
C GLN A 99 5.65 13.69 -0.16
N THR A 100 4.75 14.60 -0.56
CA THR A 100 5.12 15.89 -1.17
C THR A 100 5.42 16.99 -0.13
N GLY A 101 5.16 16.74 1.15
CA GLY A 101 5.37 17.69 2.25
C GLY A 101 4.19 18.63 2.52
N ASP A 102 3.04 18.41 1.88
CA ASP A 102 1.79 19.13 2.14
C ASP A 102 1.10 18.58 3.41
N LEU A 103 1.61 19.00 4.58
CA LEU A 103 1.10 18.54 5.87
C LEU A 103 -0.32 19.02 6.15
N ASP A 104 -0.63 20.26 5.78
CA ASP A 104 -1.95 20.86 6.00
C ASP A 104 -3.01 20.17 5.13
N GLY A 105 -2.70 19.91 3.87
CA GLY A 105 -3.57 19.19 2.96
C GLY A 105 -3.77 17.73 3.39
N ALA A 106 -2.70 17.05 3.83
CA ALA A 106 -2.81 15.68 4.34
C ALA A 106 -3.74 15.60 5.56
N LYS A 107 -3.57 16.52 6.52
CA LYS A 107 -4.43 16.62 7.71
C LYS A 107 -5.88 16.90 7.32
N ALA A 108 -6.12 17.80 6.36
CA ALA A 108 -7.46 18.06 5.87
C ALA A 108 -8.10 16.81 5.24
N SER A 109 -7.33 16.03 4.47
CA SER A 109 -7.77 14.76 3.90
C SER A 109 -8.11 13.73 4.98
N PHE A 110 -7.28 13.56 6.01
CA PHE A 110 -7.57 12.61 7.10
C PHE A 110 -8.77 13.04 7.95
N LEU A 111 -8.90 14.34 8.27
CA LEU A 111 -10.08 14.87 8.95
C LEU A 111 -11.36 14.67 8.12
N ARG A 112 -11.27 14.78 6.79
CA ARG A 112 -12.39 14.46 5.91
C ARG A 112 -12.81 13.00 6.04
N VAL A 113 -11.86 12.06 6.14
CA VAL A 113 -12.17 10.63 6.37
C VAL A 113 -12.89 10.43 7.70
N GLU A 114 -12.41 11.06 8.78
CA GLU A 114 -13.07 11.00 10.09
C GLU A 114 -14.50 11.58 10.08
N GLY A 115 -14.74 12.60 9.24
CA GLY A 115 -16.06 13.19 9.06
C GLY A 115 -17.05 12.32 8.28
N LEU A 116 -16.57 11.32 7.53
CA LEU A 116 -17.43 10.35 6.85
C LEU A 116 -18.01 9.41 7.91
N LYS A 117 -19.29 9.58 8.25
CA LYS A 117 -20.02 8.67 9.17
C LYS A 117 -20.32 7.31 8.51
N LYS A 118 -19.30 6.65 7.94
CA LYS A 118 -19.39 5.41 7.17
C LYS A 118 -19.31 4.18 8.10
N GLY A 119 -20.23 4.09 9.07
CA GLY A 119 -20.47 2.92 9.92
C GLY A 119 -19.32 2.52 10.87
N GLU A 120 -19.68 1.82 11.95
CA GLU A 120 -18.74 1.24 12.93
C GLU A 120 -18.14 -0.08 12.40
N SER A 121 -17.52 -0.05 11.21
CA SER A 121 -16.76 -1.21 10.70
C SER A 121 -15.34 -1.17 11.26
N VAL A 122 -14.82 -2.33 11.66
CA VAL A 122 -13.45 -2.48 12.17
C VAL A 122 -12.44 -1.96 11.13
N GLU A 123 -12.65 -2.24 9.85
CA GLU A 123 -11.79 -1.76 8.76
C GLU A 123 -11.78 -0.23 8.66
N PHE A 124 -12.94 0.40 8.85
CA PHE A 124 -13.07 1.87 8.83
C PHE A 124 -12.40 2.51 10.05
N GLU A 125 -12.60 1.96 11.25
CA GLU A 125 -11.91 2.42 12.46
C GLU A 125 -10.40 2.27 12.37
N ASN A 126 -9.91 1.14 11.84
CA ASN A 126 -8.48 0.93 11.63
C ASN A 126 -7.92 1.84 10.54
N LEU A 127 -8.69 2.20 9.50
CA LEU A 127 -8.27 3.21 8.54
C LEU A 127 -8.05 4.57 9.24
N ILE A 128 -8.98 5.00 10.09
CA ILE A 128 -8.84 6.23 10.88
C ILE A 128 -7.64 6.14 11.83
N GLY A 129 -7.49 5.04 12.56
CA GLY A 129 -6.38 4.83 13.49
C GLY A 129 -5.02 4.88 12.80
N ARG A 130 -4.89 4.24 11.62
CA ARG A 130 -3.67 4.29 10.81
C ARG A 130 -3.37 5.70 10.30
N ASN A 131 -4.38 6.46 9.86
CA ASN A 131 -4.21 7.85 9.44
C ASN A 131 -3.69 8.73 10.60
N LYS A 132 -4.29 8.61 11.78
CA LYS A 132 -3.84 9.32 13.00
C LYS A 132 -2.41 8.95 13.38
N ALA A 133 -2.09 7.67 13.33
CA ALA A 133 -0.74 7.19 13.61
C ALA A 133 0.29 7.79 12.63
N LEU A 134 -0.06 7.92 11.35
CA LEU A 134 0.79 8.56 10.35
C LEU A 134 1.06 10.04 10.66
N GLU A 135 0.06 10.79 11.14
CA GLU A 135 0.27 12.17 11.59
C GLU A 135 1.32 12.25 12.71
N PHE A 136 1.25 11.34 13.69
CA PHE A 136 2.24 11.25 14.76
C PHE A 136 3.63 10.84 14.25
N VAL A 137 3.71 9.91 13.30
CA VAL A 137 4.98 9.51 12.66
C VAL A 137 5.66 10.71 12.00
N VAL A 138 4.89 11.53 11.27
CA VAL A 138 5.42 12.74 10.61
C VAL A 138 5.84 13.80 11.63
N ALA A 139 5.11 13.92 12.73
CA ALA A 139 5.50 14.75 13.88
C ALA A 139 6.69 14.17 14.69
N LYS A 140 7.21 13.00 14.32
CA LYS A 140 8.25 12.23 15.05
C LYS A 140 7.85 11.82 16.46
N ASP A 141 6.56 11.83 16.77
CA ASP A 141 6.01 11.29 18.01
C ASP A 141 5.71 9.80 17.84
N TYR A 142 6.78 9.00 17.81
CA TYR A 142 6.66 7.56 17.63
C TYR A 142 5.94 6.86 18.79
N VAL A 143 5.94 7.45 19.99
CA VAL A 143 5.25 6.86 21.16
C VAL A 143 3.74 6.93 20.97
N SER A 144 3.21 8.09 20.54
CA SER A 144 1.79 8.22 20.23
C SER A 144 1.39 7.39 19.00
N ALA A 145 2.26 7.32 17.98
CA ALA A 145 2.03 6.47 16.81
C ALA A 145 1.90 4.98 17.19
N VAL A 146 2.79 4.47 18.05
CA VAL A 146 2.73 3.07 18.55
C VAL A 146 1.40 2.80 19.24
N ARG A 147 0.91 3.73 20.06
CA ARG A 147 -0.39 3.56 20.76
C ARG A 147 -1.56 3.48 19.78
N GLU A 148 -1.57 4.30 18.74
CA GLU A 148 -2.64 4.25 17.74
C GLU A 148 -2.57 2.98 16.89
N TYR A 149 -1.37 2.52 16.48
CA TYR A 149 -1.24 1.24 15.80
C TYR A 149 -1.58 0.06 16.70
N GLU A 150 -1.27 0.11 17.99
CA GLU A 150 -1.66 -0.92 18.96
C GLU A 150 -3.17 -1.05 19.06
N LYS A 151 -3.91 0.06 19.13
CA LYS A 151 -5.37 0.03 19.07
C LYS A 151 -5.90 -0.57 17.75
N CYS A 152 -5.20 -0.37 16.63
CA CYS A 152 -5.60 -0.99 15.35
C CYS A 152 -5.43 -2.52 15.40
N ILE A 153 -4.31 -2.98 15.98
CA ILE A 153 -3.99 -4.40 16.15
C ILE A 153 -4.92 -5.08 17.17
N GLU A 154 -5.33 -4.37 18.21
CA GLU A 154 -6.32 -4.87 19.19
C GLU A 154 -7.69 -5.12 18.55
N ARG A 155 -8.11 -4.27 17.60
CA ARG A 155 -9.36 -4.44 16.85
C ARG A 155 -9.25 -5.53 15.78
N ASP A 156 -8.14 -5.54 15.04
CA ASP A 156 -7.83 -6.52 14.01
C ASP A 156 -6.38 -7.00 14.17
N PRO A 157 -6.17 -8.18 14.79
CA PRO A 157 -4.84 -8.78 14.92
C PRO A 157 -4.17 -9.11 13.57
N GLY A 158 -4.93 -9.11 12.47
CA GLY A 158 -4.47 -9.34 11.11
C GLY A 158 -4.12 -8.07 10.32
N ASP A 159 -4.22 -6.86 10.90
CA ASP A 159 -3.88 -5.62 10.19
C ASP A 159 -2.36 -5.50 10.00
N VAL A 160 -1.88 -6.07 8.90
CA VAL A 160 -0.46 -6.08 8.51
C VAL A 160 0.11 -4.67 8.34
N ILE A 161 -0.72 -3.70 7.93
CA ILE A 161 -0.28 -2.31 7.77
C ILE A 161 0.02 -1.72 9.15
N ALA A 162 -0.85 -1.93 10.13
CA ALA A 162 -0.63 -1.48 11.51
C ALA A 162 0.55 -2.22 12.17
N LEU A 163 0.66 -3.54 12.00
CA LEU A 163 1.79 -4.34 12.50
C LEU A 163 3.12 -3.84 11.96
N ASN A 164 3.22 -3.65 10.64
CA ASN A 164 4.44 -3.18 9.99
C ASN A 164 4.82 -1.77 10.44
N ASN A 165 3.86 -0.86 10.48
CA ASN A 165 4.15 0.52 10.86
C ASN A 165 4.45 0.66 12.37
N LYS A 166 3.82 -0.15 13.24
CA LYS A 166 4.21 -0.26 14.66
C LYS A 166 5.65 -0.72 14.80
N ALA A 167 6.06 -1.75 14.06
CA ALA A 167 7.44 -2.24 14.06
C ALA A 167 8.42 -1.14 13.64
N LEU A 168 8.14 -0.41 12.55
CA LEU A 168 8.96 0.74 12.14
C LEU A 168 9.06 1.81 13.23
N CYS A 169 7.96 2.12 13.92
CA CYS A 169 7.99 3.07 15.05
C CYS A 169 8.84 2.56 16.22
N LEU A 170 8.75 1.27 16.56
CA LEU A 170 9.59 0.63 17.58
C LEU A 170 11.08 0.68 17.20
N MET A 171 11.40 0.44 15.92
CA MET A 171 12.75 0.62 15.39
C MET A 171 13.25 2.06 15.56
N TYR A 172 12.44 3.07 15.25
CA TYR A 172 12.80 4.49 15.47
C TYR A 172 12.97 4.84 16.96
N LEU A 173 12.24 4.15 17.84
CA LEU A 173 12.41 4.22 19.30
C LEU A 173 13.60 3.39 19.82
N ARG A 174 14.38 2.77 18.93
CA ARG A 174 15.53 1.89 19.22
C ARG A 174 15.19 0.59 19.91
N ASP A 175 13.94 0.17 19.88
CA ASP A 175 13.50 -1.14 20.34
C ASP A 175 13.48 -2.14 19.16
N LEU A 176 14.68 -2.50 18.71
CA LEU A 176 14.86 -3.45 17.62
C LEU A 176 14.36 -4.85 17.99
N SER A 177 14.50 -5.25 19.25
CA SER A 177 14.08 -6.57 19.73
C SER A 177 12.58 -6.78 19.58
N ASP A 178 11.77 -5.85 20.06
CA ASP A 178 10.32 -6.02 20.02
C ASP A 178 9.77 -5.72 18.63
N SER A 179 10.43 -4.85 17.86
CA SER A 179 10.15 -4.65 16.44
C SER A 179 10.29 -5.94 15.62
N ILE A 180 11.41 -6.66 15.79
CA ILE A 180 11.68 -7.92 15.09
C ILE A 180 10.66 -8.99 15.49
N LYS A 181 10.45 -9.20 16.80
CA LYS A 181 9.47 -10.17 17.31
C LYS A 181 8.06 -9.90 16.78
N LEU A 182 7.67 -8.62 16.66
CA LEU A 182 6.35 -8.24 16.17
C LEU A 182 6.16 -8.66 14.71
N LEU A 183 7.15 -8.44 13.84
CA LEU A 183 7.09 -8.82 12.44
C LEU A 183 7.22 -10.34 12.23
N GLU A 184 8.11 -11.01 12.96
CA GLU A 184 8.22 -12.47 12.94
C GLU A 184 6.89 -13.12 13.36
N GLY A 185 6.31 -12.65 14.48
CA GLY A 185 5.01 -13.12 14.93
C GLY A 185 3.86 -12.78 13.97
N ALA A 186 3.97 -11.71 13.17
CA ALA A 186 3.00 -11.43 12.11
C ALA A 186 3.09 -12.45 10.97
N LEU A 187 4.32 -12.77 10.53
CA LEU A 187 4.58 -13.78 9.50
C LEU A 187 4.11 -15.17 9.93
N GLU A 188 4.27 -15.54 11.20
CA GLU A 188 3.83 -16.83 11.72
C GLU A 188 2.30 -16.95 11.86
N ARG A 189 1.63 -15.88 12.31
CA ARG A 189 0.19 -15.92 12.63
C ARG A 189 -0.70 -15.78 11.39
N VAL A 190 -0.32 -14.89 10.47
CA VAL A 190 -1.11 -14.57 9.27
C VAL A 190 -0.22 -14.56 8.03
N PRO A 191 0.43 -15.70 7.68
CA PRO A 191 1.42 -15.76 6.60
C PRO A 191 0.88 -15.26 5.27
N THR A 192 -0.37 -15.60 4.90
CA THR A 192 -0.99 -15.19 3.64
C THR A 192 -1.11 -13.67 3.49
N ALA A 193 -1.31 -12.94 4.60
CA ALA A 193 -1.41 -11.48 4.58
C ALA A 193 -0.05 -10.80 4.84
N ALA A 194 0.77 -11.37 5.73
CA ALA A 194 2.01 -10.78 6.21
C ALA A 194 3.19 -11.01 5.26
N VAL A 195 3.19 -12.08 4.46
CA VAL A 195 4.21 -12.32 3.43
C VAL A 195 3.97 -11.35 2.28
N ASN A 196 4.52 -10.15 2.42
CA ASN A 196 4.62 -9.14 1.37
C ASN A 196 6.03 -8.54 1.35
N GLU A 197 6.41 -7.98 0.19
CA GLU A 197 7.75 -7.44 -0.03
C GLU A 197 8.14 -6.36 1.00
N THR A 198 7.18 -5.53 1.41
CA THR A 198 7.44 -4.42 2.36
C THR A 198 7.81 -4.94 3.75
N VAL A 199 7.04 -5.89 4.28
CA VAL A 199 7.29 -6.51 5.60
C VAL A 199 8.64 -7.23 5.59
N VAL A 200 8.91 -8.01 4.53
CA VAL A 200 10.15 -8.79 4.42
C VAL A 200 11.37 -7.86 4.31
N VAL A 201 11.31 -6.81 3.48
CA VAL A 201 12.39 -5.81 3.38
C VAL A 201 12.64 -5.12 4.71
N ASN A 202 11.57 -4.72 5.43
CA ASN A 202 11.69 -4.07 6.73
C ASN A 202 12.32 -5.00 7.77
N LEU A 203 11.86 -6.25 7.85
CA LEU A 203 12.42 -7.25 8.76
C LEU A 203 13.88 -7.56 8.43
N CYS A 204 14.23 -7.73 7.15
CA CYS A 204 15.61 -7.92 6.70
C CYS A 204 16.51 -6.73 7.08
N SER A 205 16.01 -5.49 6.97
CA SER A 205 16.73 -4.29 7.38
C SER A 205 16.91 -4.24 8.90
N MET A 206 15.91 -4.67 9.68
CA MET A 206 16.03 -4.77 11.13
C MET A 206 17.05 -5.84 11.54
N TYR A 207 17.13 -6.98 10.83
CA TYR A 207 18.16 -7.99 11.08
C TYR A 207 19.58 -7.48 10.81
N GLU A 208 19.78 -6.73 9.72
CA GLU A 208 21.07 -6.07 9.42
C GLU A 208 21.50 -5.13 10.55
N LEU A 209 20.54 -4.42 11.15
CA LEU A 209 20.81 -3.49 12.26
C LEU A 209 21.03 -4.20 13.60
N ALA A 210 20.32 -5.29 13.86
CA ALA A 210 20.32 -5.96 15.16
C ALA A 210 21.44 -7.01 15.31
N TYR A 211 21.86 -7.66 14.22
CA TYR A 211 22.69 -8.86 14.29
C TYR A 211 23.96 -8.77 13.43
N VAL A 212 25.09 -9.17 14.01
CA VAL A 212 26.36 -9.32 13.26
C VAL A 212 26.24 -10.44 12.22
N ASN A 213 25.68 -11.60 12.60
CA ASN A 213 25.46 -12.75 11.71
C ASN A 213 24.10 -12.74 10.99
N HIS A 214 23.61 -11.55 10.62
CA HIS A 214 22.35 -11.34 9.90
C HIS A 214 22.17 -12.22 8.65
N GLY A 215 23.25 -12.63 7.97
CA GLY A 215 23.19 -13.50 6.80
C GLY A 215 22.59 -14.89 7.05
N GLU A 216 22.83 -15.50 8.22
CA GLU A 216 22.25 -16.81 8.56
C GLU A 216 20.76 -16.70 8.86
N ILE A 217 20.37 -15.68 9.62
CA ILE A 217 18.97 -15.42 9.99
C ILE A 217 18.14 -15.11 8.74
N LYS A 218 18.66 -14.26 7.85
CA LYS A 218 18.01 -13.99 6.56
C LYS A 218 17.85 -15.24 5.71
N LYS A 219 18.87 -16.11 5.64
CA LYS A 219 18.78 -17.40 4.92
C LYS A 219 17.68 -18.29 5.50
N SER A 220 17.58 -18.35 6.83
CA SER A 220 16.48 -19.06 7.50
C SER A 220 15.11 -18.49 7.08
N LEU A 221 14.96 -17.16 7.12
CA LEU A 221 13.74 -16.48 6.69
C LEU A 221 13.41 -16.74 5.22
N SER A 222 14.39 -16.62 4.31
CA SER A 222 14.19 -16.88 2.87
C SER A 222 13.77 -18.32 2.59
N ASN A 223 14.39 -19.30 3.25
CA ASN A 223 13.98 -20.70 3.14
C ASN A 223 12.55 -20.94 3.65
N TRP A 224 12.12 -20.21 4.68
CA TRP A 224 10.75 -20.28 5.17
C TRP A 224 9.77 -19.63 4.19
N ILE A 225 10.08 -18.43 3.68
CA ILE A 225 9.28 -17.72 2.68
C ILE A 225 9.10 -18.59 1.43
N ALA A 226 10.16 -19.23 0.94
CA ALA A 226 10.09 -20.10 -0.25
C ALA A 226 9.10 -21.28 -0.11
N ARG A 227 8.67 -21.63 1.11
CA ARG A 227 7.69 -22.70 1.35
C ARG A 227 6.26 -22.19 1.47
N VAL A 228 6.07 -20.91 1.78
CA VAL A 228 4.78 -20.33 2.20
C VAL A 228 4.31 -19.23 1.24
N ALA A 229 5.24 -18.57 0.54
CA ALA A 229 4.94 -17.49 -0.36
C ALA A 229 4.18 -17.98 -1.60
N PRO A 230 3.31 -17.12 -2.18
CA PRO A 230 2.69 -17.41 -3.47
C PRO A 230 3.72 -17.39 -4.61
N ASP A 231 3.39 -18.03 -5.73
CA ASP A 231 4.28 -18.20 -6.88
C ASP A 231 4.76 -16.87 -7.51
N ASP A 232 4.01 -15.78 -7.32
CA ASP A 232 4.30 -14.45 -7.85
C ASP A 232 5.09 -13.55 -6.88
N PHE A 233 5.52 -14.08 -5.74
CA PHE A 233 6.29 -13.34 -4.73
C PHE A 233 7.73 -13.05 -5.19
N ASP A 234 8.16 -11.79 -5.11
CA ASP A 234 9.54 -11.42 -5.43
C ASP A 234 10.52 -11.81 -4.32
N SER A 235 11.17 -12.97 -4.48
CA SER A 235 12.20 -13.47 -3.56
C SER A 235 13.43 -12.55 -3.40
N SER A 236 13.67 -11.61 -4.33
CA SER A 236 14.80 -10.69 -4.26
C SER A 236 14.72 -9.72 -3.08
N CYS A 237 13.51 -9.53 -2.52
CA CYS A 237 13.26 -8.68 -1.36
C CYS A 237 14.03 -9.10 -0.09
N THR A 238 14.50 -10.36 -0.02
CA THR A 238 15.29 -10.89 1.10
C THR A 238 16.75 -10.42 1.12
N ARG A 239 17.26 -9.87 0.01
CA ARG A 239 18.62 -9.33 -0.15
C ARG A 239 19.72 -10.30 0.33
N ILE A 240 19.63 -11.55 -0.10
CA ILE A 240 20.60 -12.63 0.17
C ILE A 240 21.48 -12.87 -1.06
#